data_AF-A0A7W0JVI1-F1
#
_entry.id   AF-A0A7W0JVI1-F1
#
_cell.length_a   1.000
_cell.length_b   1.000
_cell.length_c   1.000
_cell.angle_alpha   90.00
_cell.angle_beta   90.00
_cell.angle_gamma   90.00
#
_symmetry.space_group_name_H-M   'P 1'
#
loop_
_entity.id
_entity.type
_entity.pdbx_description
1 polymer ?
#
loop_
_entity_poly.entity_id
_entity_poly.type
_entity_poly.pdbx_seq_one_letter_code
_entity_poly.pdbx_strand_id
1 'polypeptide(L)'
;EMASDEVSDAIWEKLKVKYAKKEEQIGVEAMRTYERIIMLNIIDAQWKDHLLSLDHLKQGIGLVGYGQKDPLVEYKKQSFDLFQEMLDRIDTSTIRSLFNLQVVSEEPPEALRQRRLPRRSTTLTFTGPNQGAAPAGEEAGKTKTVVRDQPKVGRNEPCPCGSGKKYKKCHGTA
;
A
#
# COMPACT_ATOMS: atom_id res chain seq x y z
N GLU A 1 29.53 -27.16 -15.18
CA GLU A 1 29.07 -26.40 -13.99
C GLU A 1 29.88 -25.11 -13.97
N MET A 2 29.25 -23.95 -13.83
CA MET A 2 30.00 -22.68 -13.76
C MET A 2 30.58 -22.52 -12.35
N ALA A 3 31.82 -22.04 -12.26
CA ALA A 3 32.43 -21.74 -10.96
C ALA A 3 31.71 -20.54 -10.29
N SER A 4 31.76 -20.45 -8.96
CA SER A 4 31.10 -19.37 -8.19
C SER A 4 31.44 -17.98 -8.71
N ASP A 5 32.71 -17.76 -9.05
CA ASP A 5 33.21 -16.47 -9.53
C ASP A 5 32.65 -16.14 -10.92
N GLU A 6 32.57 -17.13 -11.81
CA GLU A 6 31.98 -16.96 -13.15
C GLU A 6 30.50 -16.59 -13.09
N VAL A 7 29.76 -17.11 -12.11
CA VAL A 7 28.35 -16.75 -11.89
C VAL A 7 28.23 -15.31 -11.41
N SER A 8 29.09 -14.88 -10.47
CA SER A 8 29.13 -13.51 -9.97
C SER A 8 29.40 -12.51 -11.11
N ASP A 9 30.41 -12.78 -11.93
CA ASP A 9 30.78 -11.93 -13.06
C ASP A 9 29.65 -11.85 -14.10
N ALA A 10 29.01 -12.98 -14.41
CA ALA A 10 27.88 -13.01 -15.34
C ALA A 10 26.67 -12.19 -14.85
N ILE A 11 26.41 -12.17 -13.54
CA ILE A 11 25.36 -11.33 -12.94
C ILE A 11 25.76 -9.86 -12.99
N TRP A 12 27.02 -9.55 -12.68
CA TRP A 12 27.55 -8.20 -12.66
C TRP A 12 27.42 -7.52 -14.02
N GLU A 13 27.79 -8.21 -15.11
CA GLU A 13 27.64 -7.68 -16.46
C GLU A 13 26.18 -7.39 -16.82
N LYS A 14 25.24 -8.27 -16.43
CA LYS A 14 23.80 -8.04 -16.62
C LYS A 14 23.30 -6.83 -15.83
N LEU A 15 23.81 -6.61 -14.62
CA LEU A 15 23.45 -5.46 -13.78
C LEU A 15 23.93 -4.14 -14.39
N LYS A 16 25.17 -4.08 -14.90
CA LYS A 16 25.69 -2.90 -15.61
C LYS A 16 24.82 -2.52 -16.80
N VAL A 17 24.46 -3.51 -17.63
CA VAL A 17 23.58 -3.28 -18.80
C VAL A 17 22.21 -2.76 -18.38
N LYS A 18 21.62 -3.30 -17.30
CA LYS A 18 20.34 -2.79 -16.78
C LYS A 18 20.45 -1.37 -16.24
N TYR A 19 21.55 -1.05 -15.56
CA TYR A 19 21.79 0.29 -15.02
C TYR A 19 21.95 1.31 -16.14
N ALA A 20 22.76 1.00 -17.15
CA ALA A 20 22.97 1.87 -18.31
C ALA A 20 21.65 2.18 -19.05
N LYS A 21 20.79 1.16 -19.26
CA LYS A 21 19.46 1.38 -19.85
C LYS A 21 18.58 2.30 -19.01
N LYS A 22 18.68 2.23 -17.69
CA LYS A 22 17.95 3.13 -16.78
C LYS A 22 18.51 4.55 -16.85
N GLU A 23 19.83 4.70 -16.85
CA GLU A 23 20.50 6.00 -16.98
C GLU A 23 20.14 6.69 -18.31
N GLU A 24 20.03 5.94 -19.41
CA GLU A 24 19.58 6.43 -20.71
C GLU A 24 18.12 6.94 -20.68
N GLN A 25 17.22 6.22 -19.99
CA GLN A 25 15.81 6.61 -19.88
C GLN A 25 15.57 7.86 -19.03
N ILE A 26 16.39 8.06 -17.99
CA ILE A 26 16.21 9.14 -17.01
C ILE A 26 17.03 10.38 -17.39
N GLY A 27 18.19 10.17 -18.02
CA GLY A 27 19.22 11.18 -18.22
C GLY A 27 20.29 11.13 -17.11
N VAL A 28 21.54 11.35 -17.51
CA VAL A 28 22.73 11.21 -16.65
C VAL A 28 22.65 12.11 -15.42
N GLU A 29 22.37 13.41 -15.60
CA GLU A 29 22.37 14.39 -14.50
C GLU A 29 21.26 14.13 -13.49
N ALA A 30 20.06 13.81 -13.97
CA ALA A 30 18.93 13.43 -13.13
C ALA A 30 19.23 12.14 -12.36
N MET A 31 19.85 11.13 -13.00
CA MET A 31 20.24 9.89 -12.35
C MET A 31 21.21 10.13 -11.18
N ARG A 32 22.26 10.95 -11.36
CA ARG A 32 23.19 11.32 -10.27
C ARG A 32 22.51 12.04 -9.13
N THR A 33 21.51 12.85 -9.43
CA THR A 33 20.73 13.55 -8.42
C THR A 33 19.86 12.58 -7.63
N TYR A 34 19.19 11.63 -8.30
CA TYR A 34 18.43 10.57 -7.64
C TYR A 34 19.30 9.65 -6.80
N GLU A 35 20.47 9.24 -7.30
CA GLU A 35 21.46 8.47 -6.53
C GLU A 35 21.77 9.15 -5.20
N ARG A 36 22.14 10.44 -5.25
CA ARG A 36 22.47 11.23 -4.06
C ARG A 36 21.30 11.35 -3.10
N ILE A 37 20.10 11.66 -3.59
CA ILE A 37 18.91 11.83 -2.76
C ILE A 37 18.53 10.51 -2.08
N ILE A 38 18.55 9.39 -2.83
CA ILE A 38 18.21 8.07 -2.30
C ILE A 38 19.23 7.67 -1.22
N MET A 39 20.53 7.81 -1.50
CA MET A 39 21.58 7.49 -0.52
C MET A 39 21.44 8.33 0.75
N LEU A 40 21.29 9.65 0.63
CA LEU A 40 21.17 10.53 1.79
C LEU A 40 19.93 10.22 2.64
N ASN A 41 18.79 9.98 2.00
CA ASN A 41 17.55 9.64 2.72
C ASN A 41 17.68 8.30 3.47
N ILE A 42 18.32 7.30 2.85
CA ILE A 42 18.53 5.99 3.48
C ILE A 42 19.51 6.11 4.64
N ILE A 43 20.63 6.81 4.46
CA ILE A 43 21.64 7.01 5.50
C ILE A 43 21.03 7.74 6.69
N ASP A 44 20.29 8.83 6.46
CA ASP A 44 19.66 9.60 7.54
C ASP A 44 18.64 8.76 8.33
N ALA A 45 17.81 7.97 7.63
CA ALA A 45 16.87 7.05 8.28
C ALA A 45 17.59 5.97 9.11
N GLN A 46 18.56 5.29 8.52
CA GLN A 46 19.32 4.23 9.21
C GLN A 46 20.13 4.77 10.40
N TRP A 47 20.68 5.97 10.27
CA TRP A 47 21.42 6.62 11.36
C TRP A 47 20.52 6.98 12.54
N LYS A 48 19.34 7.54 12.28
CA LYS A 48 18.35 7.84 13.34
C LYS A 48 17.93 6.56 14.08
N ASP A 49 17.63 5.51 13.34
CA ASP A 49 17.27 4.21 13.92
C ASP A 49 18.44 3.61 14.74
N HIS A 50 19.67 3.76 14.27
CA HIS A 50 20.86 3.32 14.99
C HIS A 50 21.07 4.10 16.29
N LEU A 51 20.91 5.42 16.28
CA LEU A 51 21.01 6.25 17.50
C LEU A 51 19.96 5.84 18.54
N LEU A 52 18.72 5.57 18.11
CA LEU A 52 17.67 5.05 18.99
C LEU A 52 18.03 3.67 19.55
N SER A 53 18.57 2.79 18.71
CA SER A 53 19.02 1.46 19.12
C SER A 53 20.15 1.52 20.15
N LEU A 54 21.10 2.45 19.98
CA LEU A 54 22.17 2.69 20.95
C LEU A 54 21.65 3.22 22.28
N ASP A 55 20.59 4.05 22.28
CA ASP A 55 19.99 4.53 23.52
C ASP A 55 19.33 3.38 24.30
N HIS A 56 18.57 2.52 23.62
CA HIS A 56 18.03 1.30 24.22
C HIS A 56 19.14 0.37 24.75
N LEU A 57 20.22 0.21 24.00
CA LEU A 57 21.38 -0.59 24.42
C LEU A 57 22.01 -0.02 25.71
N LYS A 58 22.18 1.30 25.81
CA LYS A 58 22.71 1.95 27.02
C LYS A 58 21.81 1.73 28.24
N GLN A 59 20.49 1.77 28.06
CA GLN A 59 19.54 1.53 29.14
C GLN A 59 19.59 0.06 29.62
N GLY A 60 19.79 -0.89 28.69
CA GLY A 60 19.84 -2.33 28.99
C GLY A 60 21.19 -2.84 29.52
N ILE A 61 22.31 -2.15 29.25
CA ILE A 61 23.66 -2.64 29.58
C ILE A 61 23.90 -2.77 31.09
N GLY A 62 23.14 -2.04 31.93
CA GLY A 62 23.23 -2.14 33.38
C GLY A 62 22.96 -3.56 33.90
N LEU A 63 22.13 -4.33 33.19
CA LEU A 63 21.82 -5.72 33.55
C LEU A 63 22.97 -6.69 33.24
N VAL A 64 23.89 -6.33 32.33
CA VAL A 64 25.05 -7.16 31.97
C VAL A 64 26.05 -7.26 33.13
N GLY A 65 26.09 -6.25 34.00
CA GLY A 65 26.94 -6.25 35.19
C GLY A 65 26.65 -7.41 36.15
N TYR A 66 25.42 -7.97 36.16
CA TYR A 66 25.10 -9.16 36.94
C TYR A 66 25.85 -10.42 36.46
N GLY A 67 26.31 -10.44 35.20
CA GLY A 67 27.09 -11.52 34.62
C GLY A 67 28.60 -11.43 34.85
N GLN A 68 29.06 -10.53 35.73
CA GLN A 68 30.49 -10.28 36.01
C GLN A 68 31.33 -9.85 34.78
N LYS A 69 30.66 -9.45 33.69
CA LYS A 69 31.30 -8.85 32.52
C LYS A 69 31.36 -7.34 32.69
N ASP A 70 32.42 -6.72 32.16
CA ASP A 70 32.53 -5.27 32.11
C ASP A 70 31.46 -4.68 31.17
N PRO A 71 30.49 -3.89 31.69
CA PRO A 71 29.43 -3.29 30.88
C PRO A 71 29.96 -2.42 29.74
N LEU A 72 31.09 -1.75 29.93
CA LEU A 72 31.65 -0.86 28.92
C LEU A 72 32.23 -1.64 27.74
N VAL A 73 32.86 -2.79 28.00
CA VAL A 73 33.40 -3.67 26.95
C VAL A 73 32.25 -4.29 26.15
N GLU A 74 31.22 -4.78 26.84
CA GLU A 74 30.06 -5.38 26.18
C GLU A 74 29.28 -4.34 25.37
N TYR A 75 29.10 -3.12 25.89
CA TYR A 75 28.50 -2.01 25.15
C TYR A 75 29.26 -1.74 23.86
N LYS A 76 30.59 -1.60 23.92
CA LYS A 76 31.42 -1.35 22.73
C LYS A 76 31.25 -2.44 21.69
N LYS A 77 31.29 -3.71 22.11
CA LYS A 77 31.11 -4.85 21.20
C LYS A 77 29.74 -4.82 20.52
N GLN A 78 28.66 -4.75 21.30
CA GLN A 78 27.30 -4.77 20.75
C GLN A 78 27.00 -3.53 19.92
N SER A 79 27.49 -2.35 20.32
CA SER A 79 27.34 -1.12 19.52
C SER A 79 28.03 -1.21 18.17
N PHE A 80 29.20 -1.85 18.11
CA PHE A 80 29.92 -2.06 16.87
C PHE A 80 29.21 -3.07 15.97
N ASP A 81 28.68 -4.16 16.53
CA ASP A 81 27.90 -5.15 15.78
C ASP A 81 26.66 -4.50 15.15
N LEU A 82 25.93 -3.68 15.92
CA LEU A 82 24.78 -2.90 15.42
C LEU A 82 25.18 -1.89 14.32
N PHE A 83 26.38 -1.33 14.40
CA PHE A 83 26.90 -0.40 13.40
C PHE A 83 27.25 -1.12 12.09
N GLN A 84 27.90 -2.29 12.15
CA GLN A 84 28.17 -3.11 10.96
C GLN A 84 26.87 -3.52 10.27
N GLU A 85 25.88 -3.99 11.03
CA GLU A 85 24.58 -4.36 10.48
C GLU A 85 23.87 -3.15 9.84
N MET A 86 24.00 -1.96 10.43
CA MET A 86 23.48 -0.72 9.83
C MET A 86 24.13 -0.43 8.47
N LEU A 87 25.45 -0.56 8.35
CA LEU A 87 26.16 -0.36 7.07
C LEU A 87 25.66 -1.34 5.99
N ASP A 88 25.54 -2.63 6.33
CA ASP A 88 25.03 -3.65 5.42
C ASP A 88 23.58 -3.35 4.95
N ARG A 89 22.75 -2.85 5.86
CA ARG A 89 21.38 -2.41 5.55
C ARG A 89 21.37 -1.18 4.64
N ILE A 90 22.27 -0.21 4.85
CA ILE A 90 22.39 0.97 3.98
C ILE A 90 22.73 0.53 2.55
N ASP A 91 23.72 -0.33 2.38
CA ASP A 91 24.15 -0.80 1.06
C ASP A 91 23.03 -1.56 0.34
N THR A 92 22.44 -2.54 1.03
CA THR A 92 21.35 -3.35 0.47
C THR A 92 20.12 -2.51 0.12
N SER A 93 19.76 -1.57 0.99
CA SER A 93 18.59 -0.70 0.79
C SER A 93 18.82 0.30 -0.33
N THR A 94 20.04 0.82 -0.46
CA THR A 94 20.43 1.74 -1.54
C THR A 94 20.33 1.04 -2.88
N ILE A 95 20.99 -0.13 -3.02
CA ILE A 95 20.94 -0.93 -4.26
C ILE A 95 19.50 -1.30 -4.60
N ARG A 96 18.74 -1.83 -3.63
CA ARG A 96 17.33 -2.21 -3.86
C ARG A 96 16.51 -1.01 -4.34
N SER A 97 16.66 0.16 -3.69
CA SER A 97 15.91 1.37 -4.05
C SER A 97 16.29 1.88 -5.43
N LEU A 98 17.58 1.90 -5.78
CA LEU A 98 18.06 2.31 -7.10
C LEU A 98 17.56 1.39 -8.21
N PHE A 99 17.60 0.08 -8.01
CA PHE A 99 17.14 -0.87 -9.03
C PHE A 99 15.61 -0.91 -9.14
N ASN A 100 14.88 -0.68 -8.05
CA ASN A 100 13.41 -0.59 -8.06
C ASN A 100 12.87 0.80 -8.46
N LEU A 101 13.70 1.83 -8.51
CA LEU A 101 13.30 3.17 -8.95
C LEU A 101 12.65 3.10 -10.33
N GLN A 102 11.36 3.43 -10.39
CA GLN A 102 10.62 3.61 -11.63
C GLN A 102 10.43 5.10 -11.84
N VAL A 103 11.02 5.62 -12.91
CA VAL A 103 10.77 7.00 -13.31
C VAL A 103 9.47 7.03 -14.08
N VAL A 104 8.47 7.65 -13.46
CA VAL A 104 7.26 8.05 -14.16
C VAL A 104 7.68 9.22 -15.03
N SER A 105 8.01 8.96 -16.30
CA SER A 105 7.94 10.00 -17.31
C SER A 105 6.55 10.62 -17.21
N GLU A 106 6.43 11.95 -17.20
CA GLU A 106 5.14 12.63 -17.26
C GLU A 106 4.39 12.17 -18.51
N GLU A 107 3.65 11.06 -18.39
CA GLU A 107 2.62 10.70 -19.34
C GLU A 107 1.59 11.81 -19.27
N PRO A 108 1.14 12.36 -20.42
CA PRO A 108 0.08 13.34 -20.44
C PRO A 108 -1.08 12.85 -19.58
N PRO A 109 -1.72 13.71 -18.76
CA PRO A 109 -2.75 13.30 -17.82
C PRO A 109 -3.92 12.53 -18.47
N GLU A 110 -4.08 12.62 -19.80
CA GLU A 110 -4.99 11.77 -20.59
C GLU A 110 -4.66 10.27 -20.56
N ALA A 111 -3.39 9.86 -20.67
CA ALA A 111 -3.01 8.45 -20.71
C ALA A 111 -3.27 7.76 -19.35
N LEU A 112 -3.00 8.47 -18.24
CA LEU A 112 -3.31 8.00 -16.89
C LEU A 112 -4.83 7.91 -16.62
N ARG A 113 -5.63 8.79 -17.22
CA ARG A 113 -7.10 8.73 -17.18
C ARG A 113 -7.64 7.53 -17.97
N GLN A 114 -7.06 7.23 -19.13
CA GLN A 114 -7.45 6.06 -19.92
C GLN A 114 -7.09 4.73 -19.23
N ARG A 115 -5.98 4.67 -18.49
CA ARG A 115 -5.61 3.48 -17.70
C ARG A 115 -6.46 3.29 -16.44
N ARG A 116 -7.12 4.36 -15.97
CA ARG A 116 -8.16 4.33 -14.92
C ARG A 116 -9.57 4.17 -15.47
N LEU A 117 -9.76 3.67 -16.70
CA LEU A 117 -11.10 3.19 -17.05
C LEU A 117 -11.48 2.10 -16.03
N PRO A 118 -12.67 2.19 -15.41
CA PRO A 118 -13.04 1.28 -14.35
C PRO A 118 -13.00 -0.13 -14.91
N ARG A 119 -12.16 -0.99 -14.33
CA ARG A 119 -12.41 -2.43 -14.41
C ARG A 119 -13.86 -2.59 -14.00
N ARG A 120 -14.70 -3.05 -14.95
CA ARG A 120 -16.12 -3.33 -14.75
C ARG A 120 -16.28 -3.81 -13.32
N SER A 121 -16.98 -3.02 -12.51
CA SER A 121 -17.32 -3.42 -11.15
C SER A 121 -18.00 -4.78 -11.29
N THR A 122 -17.30 -5.84 -10.92
CA THR A 122 -17.95 -7.11 -10.62
C THR A 122 -18.83 -6.77 -9.43
N THR A 123 -20.11 -6.53 -9.72
CA THR A 123 -21.18 -6.38 -8.75
C THR A 123 -20.99 -7.52 -7.75
N LEU A 124 -20.52 -7.19 -6.55
CA LEU A 124 -20.48 -8.14 -5.45
C LEU A 124 -21.94 -8.43 -5.12
N THR A 125 -22.42 -9.58 -5.60
CA THR A 125 -23.73 -10.10 -5.25
C THR A 125 -23.71 -10.42 -3.77
N PHE A 126 -24.26 -9.52 -2.96
CA PHE A 126 -24.51 -9.77 -1.55
C PHE A 126 -25.62 -10.82 -1.44
N THR A 127 -25.25 -12.08 -1.27
CA THR A 127 -26.19 -13.16 -0.96
C THR A 127 -26.61 -13.02 0.51
N GLY A 128 -27.69 -12.28 0.74
CA GLY A 128 -28.45 -12.41 1.98
C GLY A 128 -28.97 -13.85 2.15
N PRO A 129 -29.20 -14.34 3.38
CA PRO A 129 -29.36 -15.75 3.72
C PRO A 129 -30.67 -16.42 3.25
N ASN A 130 -31.32 -15.91 2.21
CA ASN A 130 -32.52 -16.54 1.69
C ASN A 130 -32.75 -16.24 0.21
N GLN A 131 -32.05 -16.97 -0.67
CA GLN A 131 -32.55 -17.37 -1.99
C GLN A 131 -31.57 -18.35 -2.65
N GLY A 132 -32.02 -19.59 -2.81
CA GLY A 132 -31.28 -20.66 -3.45
C GLY A 132 -31.32 -20.60 -4.97
N ALA A 133 -30.27 -21.19 -5.55
CA ALA A 133 -30.14 -21.83 -6.86
C ALA A 133 -30.51 -21.03 -8.14
N ALA A 134 -29.47 -20.78 -8.94
CA ALA A 134 -29.49 -20.43 -10.37
C ALA A 134 -30.01 -21.61 -11.25
N PRO A 135 -30.13 -21.53 -12.60
CA PRO A 135 -29.61 -20.50 -13.52
C PRO A 135 -30.51 -20.14 -14.75
N ALA A 136 -29.92 -19.36 -15.66
CA ALA A 136 -30.19 -19.27 -17.10
C ALA A 136 -31.22 -18.24 -17.60
N GLY A 137 -30.81 -17.48 -18.61
CA GLY A 137 -31.72 -16.82 -19.54
C GLY A 137 -31.48 -15.33 -19.69
N GLU A 138 -30.92 -14.98 -20.84
CA GLU A 138 -30.81 -13.65 -21.40
C GLU A 138 -32.12 -12.82 -21.38
N GLU A 139 -31.93 -11.51 -21.36
CA GLU A 139 -32.85 -10.46 -21.82
C GLU A 139 -34.30 -10.45 -21.30
N ALA A 140 -34.59 -9.55 -20.36
CA ALA A 140 -35.81 -8.74 -20.42
C ALA A 140 -35.85 -7.65 -19.34
N GLY A 141 -36.17 -6.43 -19.76
CA GLY A 141 -36.92 -5.50 -18.92
C GLY A 141 -36.13 -4.31 -18.40
N LYS A 142 -36.07 -3.23 -19.20
CA LYS A 142 -35.92 -1.88 -18.66
C LYS A 142 -36.94 -1.70 -17.53
N THR A 143 -36.47 -1.55 -16.30
CA THR A 143 -37.32 -1.32 -15.12
C THR A 143 -38.11 -0.02 -15.33
N LYS A 144 -39.41 -0.14 -15.60
CA LYS A 144 -40.33 1.01 -15.59
C LYS A 144 -40.45 1.50 -14.14
N THR A 145 -39.95 2.69 -13.87
CA THR A 145 -40.21 3.39 -12.61
C THR A 145 -41.69 3.75 -12.56
N VAL A 146 -42.43 3.15 -11.63
CA VAL A 146 -43.84 3.46 -11.40
C VAL A 146 -43.89 4.84 -10.72
N VAL A 147 -44.30 5.85 -11.48
CA VAL A 147 -44.67 7.16 -10.93
C VAL A 147 -46.02 6.98 -10.25
N ARG A 148 -46.14 7.42 -8.99
CA ARG A 148 -47.37 7.31 -8.21
C ARG A 148 -48.32 8.43 -8.64
N ASP A 149 -49.50 8.08 -9.14
CA ASP A 149 -50.52 9.06 -9.56
C ASP A 149 -51.15 9.85 -8.41
N GLN A 150 -50.96 9.41 -7.16
CA GLN A 150 -51.49 10.11 -5.99
C GLN A 150 -50.40 10.46 -4.97
N PRO A 151 -50.50 11.64 -4.33
CA PRO A 151 -49.57 12.07 -3.31
C PRO A 151 -49.55 11.08 -2.14
N LYS A 152 -48.37 10.85 -1.57
CA LYS A 152 -48.19 9.96 -0.43
C LYS A 152 -48.91 10.55 0.79
N VAL A 153 -50.04 9.95 1.16
CA VAL A 153 -50.84 10.38 2.32
C VAL A 153 -49.99 10.35 3.59
N GLY A 154 -49.91 11.49 4.27
CA GLY A 154 -49.16 11.66 5.50
C GLY A 154 -49.79 10.91 6.68
N ARG A 155 -48.97 10.45 7.63
CA ARG A 155 -49.41 9.64 8.79
C ARG A 155 -50.57 10.26 9.60
N ASN A 156 -50.69 11.59 9.62
CA ASN A 156 -51.74 12.33 10.36
C ASN A 156 -52.86 12.89 9.46
N GLU A 157 -52.80 12.74 8.14
CA GLU A 157 -53.80 13.25 7.20
C GLU A 157 -55.09 12.42 7.24
N PRO A 158 -56.23 12.98 6.78
CA PRO A 158 -57.47 12.22 6.67
C PRO A 158 -57.26 10.98 5.77
N CYS A 159 -57.75 9.84 6.24
CA CYS A 159 -57.56 8.57 5.54
C CYS A 159 -58.38 8.56 4.23
N PRO A 160 -57.80 8.17 3.08
CA PRO A 160 -58.45 8.25 1.77
C PRO A 160 -59.61 7.26 1.60
N CYS A 161 -59.84 6.36 2.57
CA CYS A 161 -61.00 5.46 2.59
C CYS A 161 -62.32 6.14 3.01
N GLY A 162 -62.30 7.47 3.26
CA GLY A 162 -63.50 8.23 3.64
C GLY A 162 -63.99 8.01 5.07
N SER A 163 -63.22 7.30 5.91
CA SER A 163 -63.62 6.96 7.30
C SER A 163 -63.63 8.14 8.29
N GLY A 164 -63.21 9.34 7.88
CA GLY A 164 -63.09 10.52 8.75
C GLY A 164 -61.96 10.46 9.79
N LYS A 165 -61.21 9.35 9.88
CA LYS A 165 -60.11 9.15 10.84
C LYS A 165 -58.75 9.53 10.22
N LYS A 166 -57.77 9.92 11.04
CA LYS A 166 -56.37 10.12 10.60
C LYS A 166 -55.78 8.81 10.09
N TYR A 167 -54.94 8.85 9.05
CA TYR A 167 -54.38 7.68 8.35
C TYR A 167 -53.77 6.66 9.32
N LYS A 168 -52.95 7.09 10.28
CA LYS A 168 -52.35 6.21 11.32
C LYS A 168 -53.32 5.47 12.23
N LYS A 169 -54.57 5.91 12.32
CA LYS A 169 -55.62 5.26 13.14
C LYS A 169 -56.58 4.42 12.29
N CYS A 170 -56.27 4.22 11.01
CA CYS A 170 -57.11 3.48 10.07
C CYS A 170 -56.27 2.53 9.20
N HIS A 171 -55.77 2.96 8.04
CA HIS A 171 -54.99 2.11 7.13
C HIS A 171 -53.47 2.18 7.38
N GLY A 172 -53.02 3.08 8.26
CA GLY A 172 -51.63 3.20 8.71
C GLY A 172 -51.37 2.55 10.07
N THR A 173 -52.27 1.69 10.54
CA THR A 173 -52.12 0.91 11.77
C THR A 173 -51.41 -0.39 11.42
N ALA A 174 -50.11 -0.42 11.71
CA ALA A 174 -49.35 -1.64 11.97
C ALA A 174 -49.08 -1.69 13.46
#